data_AF-A0A7V2CKH3-F1
#
_entry.id   AF-A0A7V2CKH3-F1
#
_cell.length_a   1.000
_cell.length_b   1.000
_cell.length_c   1.000
_cell.angle_alpha   90.00
_cell.angle_beta   90.00
_cell.angle_gamma   90.00
#
_symmetry.space_group_name_H-M   'P 1'
#
loop_
_entity.id
_entity.type
_entity.pdbx_description
1 polymer ?
#
loop_
_entity_poly.entity_id
_entity_poly.type
_entity_poly.pdbx_seq_one_letter_code
_entity_poly.pdbx_strand_id
1 'polypeptide(L)'
;AEVVVVYGTSLIRPPLLDAWAGRMINLHLGLSPYYRGTATNFYPLLNDEPQYVGATIHLIDAGIDSGPIIHQGRPDITAEDMPHTAGCKAIGVGIELLKRTLREWEAGGVRAVPQWAVPNPRLYLRKDYHPEQVVKLYQLIEDGLFPRYAARKVEVEPRVTLVP
;
A
#
# COMPACT_ATOMS: atom_id res chain seq x y z
N ALA A 1 -11.25 -23.33 -3.54
CA ALA A 1 -10.20 -23.45 -2.51
C ALA A 1 -10.44 -22.40 -1.44
N GLU A 2 -10.11 -22.67 -0.18
CA GLU A 2 -10.27 -21.69 0.91
C GLU A 2 -9.11 -20.68 0.92
N VAL A 3 -9.39 -19.44 1.31
CA VAL A 3 -8.42 -18.36 1.47
C VAL A 3 -8.80 -17.51 2.68
N VAL A 4 -7.81 -17.08 3.46
CA VAL A 4 -8.01 -16.12 4.55
C VAL A 4 -7.67 -14.73 4.03
N VAL A 5 -8.64 -13.82 4.13
CA VAL A 5 -8.44 -12.41 3.79
C VAL A 5 -8.20 -11.62 5.07
N VAL A 6 -7.11 -10.87 5.10
CA VAL A 6 -6.68 -10.05 6.24
C VAL A 6 -6.71 -8.58 5.83
N TYR A 7 -7.16 -7.73 6.75
CA TYR A 7 -7.16 -6.29 6.59
C TYR A 7 -7.05 -5.60 7.96
N GLY A 8 -6.05 -4.74 8.14
CA GLY A 8 -5.94 -3.89 9.33
C GLY A 8 -5.63 -4.60 10.65
N THR A 9 -4.94 -5.74 10.63
CA THR A 9 -4.62 -6.51 11.85
C THR A 9 -3.19 -6.28 12.34
N SER A 10 -2.91 -6.68 13.58
CA SER A 10 -1.53 -6.85 14.07
C SER A 10 -0.82 -8.03 13.40
N LEU A 11 0.49 -8.15 13.59
CA LEU A 11 1.29 -9.26 13.07
C LEU A 11 0.71 -10.62 13.51
N ILE A 12 0.42 -11.47 12.53
CA ILE A 12 -0.07 -12.83 12.73
C ILE A 12 1.13 -13.75 12.97
N ARG A 13 1.08 -14.55 14.04
CA ARG A 13 2.17 -15.44 14.46
C ARG A 13 1.74 -16.92 14.39
N PRO A 14 2.70 -17.86 14.42
CA PRO A 14 2.39 -19.26 14.69
C PRO A 14 1.53 -19.43 15.95
N PRO A 15 0.62 -20.43 15.98
CA PRO A 15 0.44 -21.48 14.97
C PRO A 15 -0.46 -21.08 13.79
N LEU A 16 -1.15 -19.94 13.85
CA LEU A 16 -2.13 -19.55 12.83
C LEU A 16 -1.46 -19.28 11.47
N LEU A 17 -0.30 -18.60 11.49
CA LEU A 17 0.49 -18.34 10.29
C LEU A 17 0.87 -19.64 9.56
N ASP A 18 1.30 -20.66 10.31
CA ASP A 18 1.75 -21.94 9.75
C ASP A 18 0.56 -22.75 9.19
N ALA A 19 -0.58 -22.75 9.90
CA ALA A 19 -1.78 -23.47 9.47
C ALA A 19 -2.32 -22.98 8.12
N TRP A 20 -2.11 -21.70 7.79
CA TRP A 20 -2.60 -21.06 6.57
C TRP A 20 -1.48 -20.58 5.65
N ALA A 21 -0.27 -21.10 5.79
CA ALA A 21 0.85 -20.75 4.94
C ALA A 21 0.50 -20.89 3.45
N GLY A 22 0.79 -19.84 2.67
CA GLY A 22 0.44 -19.77 1.24
C GLY A 22 -1.06 -19.60 0.94
N ARG A 23 -1.92 -19.42 1.95
CA ARG A 23 -3.38 -19.26 1.82
C ARG A 23 -3.94 -18.06 2.58
N MET A 24 -3.08 -17.17 3.07
CA MET A 24 -3.46 -15.89 3.67
C MET A 24 -3.03 -14.75 2.76
N ILE A 25 -3.99 -13.91 2.38
CA ILE A 25 -3.73 -12.67 1.65
C ILE A 25 -4.06 -11.47 2.54
N ASN A 26 -3.28 -10.40 2.42
CA ASN A 26 -3.52 -9.14 3.10
C ASN A 26 -3.87 -8.06 2.06
N LEU A 27 -4.86 -7.23 2.38
CA LEU A 27 -5.05 -5.93 1.75
C LEU A 27 -4.25 -4.89 2.53
N HIS A 28 -3.10 -4.50 2.01
CA HIS A 28 -2.27 -3.45 2.59
C HIS A 28 -2.54 -2.12 1.88
N LEU A 29 -2.87 -1.06 2.62
CA LEU A 29 -3.06 0.30 2.08
C LEU A 29 -1.73 1.05 1.98
N GLY A 30 -0.77 0.44 1.28
CA GLY A 30 0.52 1.00 0.93
C GLY A 30 1.14 0.23 -0.23
N LEU A 31 2.17 0.81 -0.86
CA LEU A 31 2.91 0.15 -1.93
C LEU A 31 4.16 -0.54 -1.38
N SER A 32 4.09 -1.84 -1.09
CA SER A 32 5.27 -2.66 -0.77
C SER A 32 6.15 -2.86 -2.02
N PRO A 33 7.49 -2.94 -1.91
CA PRO A 33 8.31 -2.82 -0.70
C PRO A 33 8.61 -1.36 -0.27
N TYR A 34 8.10 -0.36 -1.00
CA TYR A 34 8.45 1.06 -0.79
C TYR A 34 7.97 1.60 0.56
N TYR A 35 6.71 1.35 0.92
CA TYR A 35 6.09 1.82 2.16
C TYR A 35 5.33 0.69 2.86
N ARG A 36 5.84 0.26 4.01
CA ARG A 36 5.31 -0.83 4.84
C ARG A 36 4.94 -0.37 6.24
N GLY A 37 4.09 -1.14 6.90
CA GLY A 37 3.64 -0.90 8.27
C GLY A 37 2.39 -0.01 8.33
N THR A 38 2.41 0.97 9.24
CA THR A 38 1.22 1.77 9.55
C THR A 38 1.18 3.09 8.78
N ALA A 39 -0.05 3.61 8.56
CA ALA A 39 -0.28 4.94 7.98
C ALA A 39 0.43 5.16 6.63
N THR A 40 0.51 4.12 5.80
CA THR A 40 1.21 4.12 4.52
C THR A 40 0.51 4.89 3.40
N ASN A 41 -0.67 5.48 3.66
CA ASN A 41 -1.27 6.53 2.83
C ASN A 41 -0.89 7.95 3.29
N PHE A 42 -0.43 8.12 4.53
CA PHE A 42 -0.04 9.40 5.13
C PHE A 42 1.44 9.69 4.90
N TYR A 43 2.32 8.73 5.22
CA TYR A 43 3.76 8.96 5.15
C TYR A 43 4.30 9.29 3.74
N PRO A 44 3.80 8.69 2.63
CA PRO A 44 4.20 9.14 1.30
C PRO A 44 3.89 10.63 1.07
N LEU A 45 2.73 11.11 1.52
CA LEU A 45 2.35 12.52 1.39
C LEU A 45 3.25 13.40 2.26
N LEU A 46 3.51 12.99 3.51
CA LEU A 46 4.40 13.71 4.42
C LEU A 46 5.84 13.83 3.89
N ASN A 47 6.28 12.85 3.12
CA ASN A 47 7.61 12.80 2.52
C ASN A 47 7.68 13.50 1.15
N ASP A 48 6.60 14.16 0.70
CA ASP A 48 6.50 14.75 -0.64
C ASP A 48 6.69 13.71 -1.77
N GLU A 49 6.21 12.48 -1.54
CA GLU A 49 6.24 11.37 -2.49
C GLU A 49 4.85 10.76 -2.77
N PRO A 50 3.84 11.52 -3.28
CA PRO A 50 2.48 11.00 -3.46
C PRO A 50 2.39 9.82 -4.45
N GLN A 51 3.40 9.60 -5.30
CA GLN A 51 3.48 8.44 -6.20
C GLN A 51 3.49 7.09 -5.48
N TYR A 52 3.79 7.07 -4.17
CA TYR A 52 3.77 5.85 -3.37
C TYR A 52 2.48 5.62 -2.59
N VAL A 53 1.48 6.50 -2.70
CA VAL A 53 0.13 6.24 -2.19
C VAL A 53 -0.52 5.15 -3.05
N GLY A 54 -1.07 4.11 -2.43
CA GLY A 54 -1.66 3.00 -3.16
C GLY A 54 -2.06 1.85 -2.27
N ALA A 55 -2.34 0.71 -2.91
CA ALA A 55 -2.67 -0.53 -2.23
C ALA A 55 -1.89 -1.71 -2.82
N THR A 56 -1.61 -2.69 -1.97
CA THR A 56 -0.94 -3.94 -2.31
C THR A 56 -1.77 -5.10 -1.78
N ILE A 57 -2.09 -6.06 -2.64
CA ILE A 57 -2.54 -7.39 -2.22
C ILE A 57 -1.33 -8.31 -2.25
N HIS A 58 -1.00 -8.91 -1.11
CA HIS A 58 0.16 -9.79 -0.99
C HIS A 58 -0.15 -11.02 -0.12
N LEU A 59 0.61 -12.08 -0.30
CA LEU A 59 0.61 -13.22 0.63
C LEU A 59 1.24 -12.80 1.96
N ILE A 60 0.70 -13.27 3.08
CA ILE A 60 1.30 -13.02 4.40
C ILE A 60 2.48 -13.96 4.64
N ASP A 61 3.57 -13.41 5.17
CA ASP A 61 4.71 -14.13 5.74
C ASP A 61 4.96 -13.69 7.19
N ALA A 62 6.10 -14.07 7.77
CA ALA A 62 6.44 -13.76 9.16
C ALA A 62 6.80 -12.27 9.40
N GLY A 63 7.01 -11.48 8.34
CA GLY A 63 7.39 -10.08 8.44
C GLY A 63 6.20 -9.12 8.28
N ILE A 64 6.52 -7.82 8.30
CA ILE A 64 5.52 -6.75 8.13
C ILE A 64 5.47 -6.40 6.64
N ASP A 65 4.33 -6.69 6.03
CA ASP A 65 4.01 -6.42 4.61
C ASP A 65 5.12 -6.84 3.63
N SER A 66 5.87 -7.90 3.95
CA SER A 66 7.06 -8.39 3.22
C SER A 66 6.80 -9.53 2.25
N GLY A 67 5.65 -10.19 2.38
CA GLY A 67 5.38 -11.38 1.58
C GLY A 67 5.20 -11.10 0.09
N PRO A 68 5.22 -12.15 -0.76
CA PRO A 68 5.10 -12.02 -2.21
C PRO A 68 3.83 -11.27 -2.64
N ILE A 69 4.00 -10.32 -3.56
CA ILE A 69 2.94 -9.42 -4.06
C ILE A 69 2.13 -10.12 -5.15
N ILE A 70 0.80 -10.03 -5.06
CA ILE A 70 -0.13 -10.53 -6.08
C ILE A 70 -0.51 -9.41 -7.04
N HIS A 71 -1.08 -8.31 -6.52
CA HIS A 71 -1.41 -7.11 -7.29
C HIS A 71 -1.13 -5.83 -6.51
N GLN A 72 -0.96 -4.75 -7.23
CA GLN A 72 -0.80 -3.40 -6.73
C GLN A 72 -1.54 -2.42 -7.61
N GLY A 73 -1.90 -1.30 -7.02
CA GLY A 73 -2.57 -0.23 -7.74
C GLY A 73 -2.42 1.08 -7.02
N ARG A 74 -2.58 2.16 -7.79
CA ARG A 74 -2.52 3.51 -7.29
C ARG A 74 -3.82 4.24 -7.58
N PRO A 75 -4.29 5.09 -6.65
CA PRO A 75 -5.44 5.94 -6.90
C PRO A 75 -5.13 7.03 -7.93
N ASP A 76 -6.17 7.48 -8.62
CA ASP A 76 -6.09 8.68 -9.44
C ASP A 76 -6.15 9.93 -8.56
N ILE A 77 -4.98 10.34 -8.03
CA ILE A 77 -4.82 11.59 -7.28
C ILE A 77 -4.81 12.79 -8.24
N THR A 78 -5.61 13.81 -7.94
CA THR A 78 -5.75 15.09 -8.68
C THR A 78 -5.24 16.27 -7.85
N ALA A 79 -5.24 17.47 -8.44
CA ALA A 79 -4.76 18.70 -7.78
C ALA A 79 -5.68 19.16 -6.63
N GLU A 80 -6.94 18.74 -6.64
CA GLU A 80 -7.99 19.10 -5.69
C GLU A 80 -8.14 18.08 -4.56
N ASP A 81 -7.37 16.98 -4.60
CA ASP A 81 -7.39 15.99 -3.55
C ASP A 81 -6.79 16.50 -2.25
N MET A 82 -7.20 15.84 -1.17
CA MET A 82 -6.70 15.99 0.19
C MET A 82 -6.29 14.61 0.72
N PRO A 83 -5.52 14.52 1.83
CA PRO A 83 -5.07 13.22 2.35
C PRO A 83 -6.22 12.22 2.55
N HIS A 84 -7.38 12.70 2.99
CA HIS A 84 -8.57 11.87 3.15
C HIS A 84 -9.13 11.37 1.81
N THR A 85 -9.30 12.23 0.80
CA THR A 85 -9.86 11.82 -0.49
C THR A 85 -8.91 10.90 -1.26
N ALA A 86 -7.60 11.17 -1.22
CA ALA A 86 -6.57 10.29 -1.75
C ALA A 86 -6.60 8.91 -1.05
N GLY A 87 -6.75 8.89 0.27
CA GLY A 87 -6.93 7.66 1.05
C GLY A 87 -8.19 6.88 0.67
N CYS A 88 -9.35 7.54 0.53
CA CYS A 88 -10.58 6.90 0.08
C CYS A 88 -10.44 6.29 -1.32
N LYS A 89 -9.78 7.01 -2.26
CA LYS A 89 -9.49 6.48 -3.59
C LYS A 89 -8.58 5.26 -3.52
N ALA A 90 -7.56 5.26 -2.65
CA ALA A 90 -6.66 4.11 -2.46
C ALA A 90 -7.42 2.88 -1.91
N ILE A 91 -8.39 3.08 -1.02
CA ILE A 91 -9.29 2.01 -0.55
C ILE A 91 -10.11 1.46 -1.72
N GLY A 92 -10.68 2.32 -2.57
CA GLY A 92 -11.43 1.90 -3.76
C GLY A 92 -10.59 1.02 -4.69
N VAL A 93 -9.33 1.43 -4.95
CA VAL A 93 -8.37 0.62 -5.71
C VAL A 93 -8.09 -0.73 -5.02
N GLY A 94 -7.82 -0.73 -3.71
CA GLY A 94 -7.58 -1.95 -2.95
C GLY A 94 -8.74 -2.96 -3.03
N ILE A 95 -9.99 -2.48 -2.99
CA ILE A 95 -11.19 -3.32 -3.12
C ILE A 95 -11.25 -3.99 -4.50
N GLU A 96 -10.98 -3.24 -5.58
CA GLU A 96 -10.97 -3.81 -6.93
C GLU A 96 -9.84 -4.83 -7.12
N LEU A 97 -8.65 -4.58 -6.56
CA LEU A 97 -7.55 -5.55 -6.57
C LEU A 97 -7.90 -6.82 -5.79
N LEU A 98 -8.56 -6.69 -4.63
CA LEU A 98 -9.01 -7.83 -3.85
C LEU A 98 -10.05 -8.65 -4.61
N LYS A 99 -11.05 -8.01 -5.22
CA LYS A 99 -12.06 -8.69 -6.05
C LYS A 99 -11.41 -9.47 -7.20
N ARG A 100 -10.42 -8.88 -7.87
CA ARG A 100 -9.64 -9.56 -8.91
C ARG A 100 -8.88 -10.76 -8.33
N THR A 101 -8.16 -10.56 -7.24
CA THR A 101 -7.38 -11.61 -6.56
C THR A 101 -8.26 -12.81 -6.21
N LEU A 102 -9.45 -12.58 -5.66
CA LEU A 102 -10.38 -13.65 -5.27
C LEU A 102 -10.89 -14.43 -6.48
N ARG A 103 -11.20 -13.76 -7.60
CA ARG A 103 -11.60 -14.45 -8.85
C ARG A 103 -10.47 -15.32 -9.40
N GLU A 104 -9.24 -14.82 -9.39
CA GLU A 104 -8.06 -15.58 -9.82
C GLU A 104 -7.82 -16.79 -8.90
N TRP A 105 -7.99 -16.60 -7.59
CA TRP A 105 -7.90 -17.68 -6.60
C TRP A 105 -8.93 -18.79 -6.85
N GLU A 106 -10.19 -18.42 -7.13
CA GLU A 106 -11.25 -19.37 -7.48
C GLU A 106 -10.97 -20.10 -8.79
N ALA A 107 -10.33 -19.44 -9.77
CA ALA A 107 -10.04 -19.98 -11.10
C ALA A 107 -8.83 -20.93 -11.15
N GLY A 108 -8.12 -21.15 -10.04
CA GLY A 108 -7.00 -22.10 -9.99
C GLY A 108 -5.75 -21.58 -9.27
N GLY A 109 -5.79 -20.37 -8.71
CA GLY A 109 -4.73 -19.81 -7.89
C GLY A 109 -4.18 -18.49 -8.42
N VAL A 110 -3.40 -17.81 -7.60
CA VAL A 110 -2.83 -16.50 -7.90
C VAL A 110 -1.35 -16.61 -8.21
N ARG A 111 -0.86 -15.72 -9.08
CA ARG A 111 0.58 -15.53 -9.28
C ARG A 111 1.07 -14.50 -8.28
N ALA A 112 2.00 -14.89 -7.42
CA ALA A 112 2.68 -13.97 -6.52
C ALA A 112 4.15 -13.78 -6.94
N VAL A 113 4.65 -12.55 -6.78
CA VAL A 113 6.01 -12.13 -7.14
C VAL A 113 6.76 -11.77 -5.86
N PRO A 114 7.95 -12.35 -5.60
CA PRO A 114 8.79 -11.92 -4.49
C PRO A 114 9.08 -10.42 -4.56
N GLN A 115 9.06 -9.75 -3.40
CA GLN A 115 9.42 -8.32 -3.36
C GLN A 115 10.88 -8.13 -3.75
N TRP A 116 11.19 -7.02 -4.42
CA TRP A 116 12.53 -6.66 -4.86
C TRP A 116 13.20 -5.67 -3.89
N ALA A 117 14.51 -5.49 -4.01
CA ALA A 117 15.23 -4.45 -3.28
C ALA A 117 14.91 -3.08 -3.88
N VAL A 118 14.63 -2.10 -3.01
CA VAL A 118 14.41 -0.70 -3.39
C VAL A 118 15.43 0.19 -2.68
N PRO A 119 15.84 1.33 -3.26
CA PRO A 119 16.93 2.14 -2.71
C PRO A 119 16.59 2.80 -1.37
N ASN A 120 15.32 3.06 -1.09
CA ASN A 120 14.87 3.74 0.13
C ASN A 120 13.58 3.10 0.69
N PRO A 121 13.64 1.87 1.23
CA PRO A 121 12.48 1.23 1.80
C PRO A 121 12.08 1.95 3.10
N ARG A 122 10.78 2.26 3.24
CA ARG A 122 10.23 2.87 4.45
C ARG A 122 9.40 1.84 5.22
N LEU A 123 9.68 1.72 6.51
CA LEU A 123 8.87 0.96 7.46
C LEU A 123 8.48 1.91 8.58
N TYR A 124 7.18 2.17 8.72
CA TYR A 124 6.66 2.99 9.81
C TYR A 124 5.84 2.13 10.76
N LEU A 125 6.05 2.32 12.05
CA LEU A 125 5.36 1.67 13.15
C LEU A 125 4.55 2.72 13.93
N ARG A 126 3.64 2.26 14.79
CA ARG A 126 2.80 3.17 15.60
C ARG A 126 3.61 4.16 16.43
N LYS A 127 4.80 3.76 16.89
CA LYS A 127 5.72 4.59 17.68
C LYS A 127 6.36 5.74 16.89
N ASP A 128 6.34 5.69 15.55
CA ASP A 128 6.99 6.69 14.70
C ASP A 128 6.04 7.87 14.39
N TYR A 129 4.76 7.74 14.78
CA TYR A 129 3.78 8.80 14.61
C TYR A 129 3.94 9.87 15.70
N HIS A 130 3.99 11.12 15.25
CA HIS A 130 3.99 12.28 16.12
C HIS A 130 3.01 13.36 15.60
N PRO A 131 2.20 14.00 16.47
CA PRO A 131 1.17 14.95 16.04
C PRO A 131 1.67 16.12 15.15
N GLU A 132 2.90 16.60 15.37
CA GLU A 132 3.53 17.65 14.57
C GLU A 132 3.70 17.28 13.09
N GLN A 133 3.73 15.99 12.77
CA GLN A 133 3.77 15.51 11.39
C GLN A 133 2.49 15.86 10.63
N VAL A 134 1.34 15.90 11.32
CA VAL A 134 0.08 16.33 10.71
C VAL A 134 0.17 17.81 10.33
N VAL A 135 0.66 18.66 11.24
CA VAL A 135 0.87 20.10 10.95
C VAL A 135 1.80 20.28 9.75
N LYS A 136 2.91 19.54 9.71
CA LYS A 136 3.84 19.56 8.58
C LYS A 136 3.18 19.13 7.26
N LEU A 137 2.36 18.08 7.27
CA LEU A 137 1.65 17.65 6.06
C LEU A 137 0.71 18.75 5.55
N TYR A 138 -0.02 19.42 6.44
CA TYR A 138 -0.91 20.51 6.03
C TYR A 138 -0.15 21.72 5.49
N GLN A 139 1.03 22.03 6.02
CA GLN A 139 1.92 23.04 5.41
C GLN A 139 2.33 22.63 3.98
N LEU A 140 2.72 21.36 3.75
CA LEU A 140 3.05 20.89 2.40
C LEU A 140 1.88 21.03 1.43
N ILE A 141 0.66 20.81 1.91
CA ILE A 141 -0.57 20.97 1.13
C ILE A 141 -0.80 22.45 0.77
N GLU A 142 -0.67 23.35 1.74
CA GLU A 142 -0.73 24.80 1.52
C GLU A 142 0.33 25.27 0.51
N ASP A 143 1.53 24.67 0.56
CA ASP A 143 2.61 24.94 -0.38
C ASP A 143 2.37 24.32 -1.78
N GLY A 144 1.28 23.56 -1.96
CA GLY A 144 0.84 23.00 -3.23
C GLY A 144 1.21 21.54 -3.51
N LEU A 145 1.33 20.69 -2.50
CA LEU A 145 1.64 19.25 -2.63
C LEU A 145 0.87 18.57 -3.79
N PHE A 146 -0.47 18.66 -3.77
CA PHE A 146 -1.33 17.99 -4.74
C PHE A 146 -1.22 18.59 -6.15
N PRO A 147 -1.30 19.93 -6.35
CA PRO A 147 -1.05 20.54 -7.66
C PRO A 147 0.33 20.21 -8.24
N ARG A 148 1.39 20.25 -7.43
CA ARG A 148 2.75 19.91 -7.87
C ARG A 148 2.85 18.45 -8.32
N TYR A 149 2.23 17.54 -7.56
CA TYR A 149 2.19 16.13 -7.91
C TYR A 149 1.41 15.88 -9.19
N ALA A 150 0.19 16.43 -9.31
CA ALA A 150 -0.67 16.27 -10.47
C ALA A 150 0.04 16.72 -11.77
N ALA A 151 0.76 17.84 -11.73
CA ALA A 151 1.52 18.35 -12.87
C ALA A 151 2.70 17.45 -13.30
N ARG A 152 3.21 16.60 -12.39
CA ARG A 152 4.39 15.74 -12.62
C ARG A 152 4.07 14.26 -12.67
N LYS A 153 2.78 13.89 -12.59
CA LYS A 153 2.32 12.50 -12.49
C LYS A 153 2.95 11.60 -13.56
N VAL A 154 2.87 12.04 -14.82
CA VAL A 154 3.44 11.30 -15.98
C VAL A 154 4.96 11.10 -15.92
N GLU A 155 5.68 11.91 -15.14
CA GLU A 155 7.13 11.85 -14.98
C GLU A 155 7.54 10.90 -13.83
N VAL A 156 6.83 10.99 -12.70
CA VAL A 156 7.23 10.31 -11.45
C VAL A 156 6.62 8.91 -11.32
N GLU A 157 5.40 8.72 -11.84
CA GLU A 157 4.67 7.47 -11.69
C GLU A 157 5.33 6.27 -12.39
N PRO A 158 5.89 6.39 -13.62
CA PRO A 158 6.55 5.28 -14.28
C PRO A 158 7.85 4.82 -13.60
N ARG A 159 8.40 5.61 -12.67
CA ARG A 159 9.60 5.27 -11.91
C ARG A 159 9.32 4.28 -10.78
N VAL A 160 8.04 4.07 -10.44
CA VAL A 160 7.59 3.12 -9.42
C VAL A 160 7.23 1.81 -10.12
N THR A 161 8.05 0.78 -9.93
CA THR A 161 7.71 -0.58 -10.38
C THR A 161 6.56 -1.12 -9.55
N LEU A 162 5.54 -1.68 -10.21
CA LEU A 162 4.36 -2.29 -9.57
C LEU A 162 4.03 -3.63 -10.23
N VAL A 163 3.38 -4.50 -9.47
CA VAL A 163 2.75 -5.73 -9.99
C VAL A 163 1.30 -5.42 -10.37
N PRO A 164 0.91 -5.46 -11.65
CA PRO A 164 -0.43 -5.04 -12.08
C PRO A 164 -1.54 -6.02 -11.73
#